data_AF-I1R9J2-F1
#
_entry.id   AF-I1R9J2-F1
#
_cell.length_a   1.000
_cell.length_b   1.000
_cell.length_c   1.000
_cell.angle_alpha   90.00
_cell.angle_beta   90.00
_cell.angle_gamma   90.00
#
_symmetry.space_group_name_H-M   'P 1'
#
loop_
_entity.id
_entity.type
_entity.pdbx_description
1 polymer ?
#
loop_
_entity_poly.entity_id
_entity_poly.type
_entity_poly.pdbx_seq_one_letter_code
_entity_poly.pdbx_strand_id
1 'polypeptide(L)'
;MSPLDAFYSDAASFAKTGLDLINPDRAVVVWFMNNTDQELTWSDSGVDHGERSQLAPDTIAPRQWGKWALESCGFETGCEGWMTWVFNDGTKVELGYDNPYYGSNSYSCSVGSSSYTINREGGDGNVTLVKFILNQN
;
A
#
# COMPACT_ATOMS: atom_id res chain seq x y z
N MET A 1 23.66 1.52 -0.78
CA MET A 1 22.37 0.94 -0.40
C MET A 1 21.48 1.04 -1.63
N SER A 2 20.89 -0.06 -2.09
CA SER A 2 19.94 0.02 -3.22
C SER A 2 18.67 0.77 -2.78
N PRO A 3 17.89 1.34 -3.69
CA PRO A 3 16.59 1.93 -3.35
C PRO A 3 15.66 0.95 -2.62
N LEU A 4 15.70 -0.33 -3.00
CA LEU A 4 14.93 -1.39 -2.34
C LEU A 4 15.41 -1.66 -0.90
N ASP A 5 16.72 -1.63 -0.65
CA ASP A 5 17.26 -1.75 0.72
C ASP A 5 16.84 -0.55 1.58
N ALA A 6 16.84 0.66 1.01
CA ALA A 6 16.41 1.87 1.70
C ALA A 6 14.92 1.81 2.06
N PHE A 7 14.08 1.35 1.12
CA PHE A 7 12.67 1.06 1.34
C PHE A 7 12.47 0.10 2.51
N TYR A 8 13.16 -1.05 2.52
CA TYR A 8 13.03 -2.02 3.61
C TYR A 8 13.54 -1.48 4.94
N SER A 9 14.64 -0.73 4.96
CA SER A 9 15.16 -0.13 6.19
C SER A 9 14.17 0.88 6.78
N ASP A 10 13.58 1.72 5.94
CA ASP A 10 12.61 2.72 6.38
C ASP A 10 11.31 2.05 6.85
N ALA A 11 10.81 1.04 6.11
CA ALA A 11 9.63 0.27 6.50
C ALA A 11 9.84 -0.46 7.83
N ALA A 12 11.01 -1.05 8.05
CA ALA A 12 11.36 -1.72 9.30
C ALA A 12 11.51 -0.73 10.47
N SER A 13 11.98 0.48 10.21
CA SER A 13 12.01 1.55 11.21
C SER A 13 10.59 1.95 11.61
N PHE A 14 9.72 2.21 10.63
CA PHE A 14 8.32 2.55 10.85
C PHE A 14 7.54 1.45 11.58
N ALA A 15 7.74 0.18 11.21
CA ALA A 15 7.04 -0.93 11.87
C ALA A 15 7.38 -1.06 13.37
N LYS A 16 8.55 -0.57 13.81
CA LYS A 16 8.98 -0.63 15.21
C LYS A 16 8.40 0.47 16.09
N THR A 17 8.07 1.62 15.52
CA THR A 17 7.76 2.82 16.32
C THR A 17 6.58 3.63 15.79
N GLY A 18 6.28 3.53 14.50
CA GLY A 18 5.21 4.27 13.84
C GLY A 18 3.84 3.62 13.99
N LEU A 19 3.76 2.28 13.94
CA LEU A 19 2.47 1.58 14.05
C LEU A 19 1.82 1.78 15.43
N ASP A 20 2.60 1.77 16.51
CA ASP A 20 2.09 1.96 17.88
C ASP A 20 1.49 3.36 18.12
N LEU A 21 1.77 4.33 17.24
CA LEU A 21 1.22 5.68 17.32
C LEU A 21 -0.14 5.81 16.62
N ILE A 22 -0.58 4.78 15.88
CA ILE A 22 -1.85 4.73 15.17
C ILE A 22 -2.85 3.99 16.08
N ASN A 23 -3.89 4.70 16.55
CA ASN A 23 -4.82 4.19 17.57
C ASN A 23 -6.31 4.05 17.14
N PRO A 24 -6.63 3.52 15.95
CA PRO A 24 -7.95 2.97 15.64
C PRO A 24 -8.01 1.46 16.00
N ASP A 25 -9.20 0.88 15.99
CA ASP A 25 -9.37 -0.57 16.18
C ASP A 25 -8.74 -1.38 15.04
N ARG A 26 -8.81 -0.86 13.80
CA ARG A 26 -8.21 -1.45 12.60
C ARG A 26 -7.55 -0.36 11.75
N ALA A 27 -6.36 -0.64 11.21
CA ALA A 27 -5.70 0.23 10.23
C ALA A 27 -4.86 -0.56 9.25
N VAL A 28 -4.76 -0.05 8.02
CA VAL A 28 -3.79 -0.50 7.02
C VAL A 28 -2.95 0.69 6.60
N VAL A 29 -1.66 0.64 6.92
CA VAL A 29 -0.65 1.51 6.34
C VAL A 29 -0.08 0.83 5.12
N VAL A 30 -0.21 1.45 3.96
CA VAL A 30 0.28 0.92 2.69
C VAL A 30 1.58 1.61 2.32
N TRP A 31 2.59 0.81 2.02
CA TRP A 31 3.85 1.27 1.45
C TRP A 31 4.03 0.63 0.07
N PHE A 32 4.08 1.46 -0.97
CA PHE A 32 4.17 0.98 -2.33
C PHE A 32 5.47 1.41 -3.00
N MET A 33 6.36 0.45 -3.21
CA MET A 33 7.64 0.64 -3.88
C MET A 33 7.50 0.50 -5.39
N ASN A 34 7.83 1.57 -6.11
CA ASN A 34 8.04 1.54 -7.54
C ASN A 34 9.51 1.18 -7.82
N ASN A 35 9.84 -0.12 -7.86
CA ASN A 35 11.17 -0.60 -8.20
C ASN A 35 11.33 -0.81 -9.73
N THR A 36 10.77 0.12 -10.51
CA THR A 36 10.92 0.19 -11.97
C THR A 36 11.65 1.47 -12.37
N ASP A 37 11.95 1.60 -13.66
CA ASP A 37 12.55 2.80 -14.23
C ASP A 37 11.52 3.79 -14.81
N GLN A 38 10.23 3.56 -14.58
CA GLN A 38 9.12 4.39 -15.06
C GLN A 38 8.40 5.04 -13.88
N GLU A 39 7.85 6.24 -14.09
CA GLU A 39 6.99 6.88 -13.08
C GLU A 39 5.61 6.21 -13.05
N LEU A 40 5.03 6.12 -11.86
CA LEU A 40 3.64 5.75 -11.65
C LEU A 40 2.82 6.99 -11.31
N THR A 41 1.67 7.14 -11.95
CA THR A 41 0.69 8.18 -11.63
C THR A 41 -0.55 7.53 -11.01
N TRP A 42 -1.07 8.13 -9.94
CA TRP A 42 -2.34 7.72 -9.36
C TRP A 42 -3.46 7.98 -10.37
N SER A 43 -4.22 6.93 -10.70
CA SER A 43 -5.35 6.99 -11.64
C SER A 43 -6.71 7.01 -10.94
N ASP A 44 -6.91 6.15 -9.94
CA ASP A 44 -8.20 6.01 -9.26
C ASP A 44 -8.05 5.35 -7.88
N SER A 45 -9.03 5.52 -7.00
CA SER A 45 -9.07 4.84 -5.70
C SER A 45 -10.46 4.86 -5.06
N GLY A 46 -10.74 3.89 -4.21
CA GLY A 46 -11.97 3.80 -3.44
C GLY A 46 -11.72 3.42 -1.98
N VAL A 47 -12.72 3.71 -1.16
CA VAL A 47 -12.82 3.30 0.25
C VAL A 47 -14.19 2.66 0.41
N ASP A 48 -14.20 1.37 0.65
CA ASP A 48 -15.45 0.60 0.83
C ASP A 48 -15.84 0.58 2.31
N HIS A 49 -14.85 0.56 3.21
CA HIS A 49 -15.03 0.67 4.66
C HIS A 49 -13.91 1.50 5.30
N GLY A 50 -14.23 2.20 6.39
CA GLY A 50 -13.27 3.07 7.09
C GLY A 50 -13.12 4.45 6.43
N GLU A 51 -12.04 5.14 6.78
CA GLU A 51 -11.70 6.45 6.23
C GLU A 51 -10.20 6.58 5.94
N ARG A 52 -9.84 7.48 5.02
CA ARG A 52 -8.42 7.78 4.73
C ARG A 52 -7.86 8.66 5.85
N SER A 53 -6.86 8.17 6.58
CA SER A 53 -6.14 8.97 7.57
C SER A 53 -4.86 9.61 7.01
N GLN A 54 -4.29 9.04 5.95
CA GLN A 54 -3.18 9.62 5.19
C GLN A 54 -3.42 9.43 3.69
N LEU A 55 -3.28 10.51 2.91
CA LEU A 55 -3.42 10.47 1.45
C LEU A 55 -2.17 9.90 0.77
N ALA A 56 -2.40 9.19 -0.34
CA ALA A 56 -1.35 8.78 -1.25
C ALA A 56 -0.78 9.98 -2.03
N PRO A 57 0.47 9.90 -2.52
CA PRO A 57 1.01 10.91 -3.42
C PRO A 57 0.34 10.82 -4.81
N ASP A 58 0.38 11.90 -5.58
CA ASP A 58 -0.14 11.90 -6.96
C ASP A 58 0.73 11.07 -7.92
N THR A 59 2.04 11.00 -7.66
CA THR A 59 2.99 10.19 -8.42
C THR A 59 3.99 9.47 -7.52
N ILE A 60 4.57 8.38 -8.03
CA ILE A 60 5.71 7.69 -7.43
C ILE A 60 6.79 7.57 -8.51
N ALA A 61 7.84 8.39 -8.35
CA ALA A 61 8.96 8.43 -9.28
C ALA A 61 9.69 7.07 -9.37
N PRO A 62 10.49 6.85 -10.44
CA PRO A 62 11.33 5.67 -10.55
C PRO A 62 12.17 5.43 -9.30
N ARG A 63 12.22 4.18 -8.83
CA ARG A 63 12.99 3.76 -7.65
C ARG A 63 12.64 4.52 -6.36
N GLN A 64 11.41 5.03 -6.23
CA GLN A 64 10.88 5.65 -5.02
C GLN A 64 9.64 4.89 -4.50
N TRP A 65 9.12 5.28 -3.33
CA TRP A 65 7.92 4.70 -2.76
C TRP A 65 6.92 5.73 -2.25
N GLY A 66 5.64 5.40 -2.35
CA GLY A 66 4.54 6.15 -1.75
C GLY A 66 4.08 5.51 -0.44
N LYS A 67 3.43 6.31 0.42
CA LYS A 67 2.85 5.86 1.70
C LYS A 67 1.48 6.49 1.90
N TRP A 68 0.51 5.72 2.36
CA TRP A 68 -0.82 6.19 2.74
C TRP A 68 -1.44 5.25 3.76
N ALA A 69 -2.59 5.64 4.33
CA ALA A 69 -3.24 4.86 5.37
C ALA A 69 -4.76 4.99 5.33
N LEU A 70 -5.41 3.88 5.65
CA LEU A 70 -6.83 3.81 5.99
C LEU A 70 -7.00 3.30 7.42
N GLU A 71 -8.05 3.79 8.08
CA GLU A 71 -8.38 3.45 9.46
C GLU A 71 -9.87 3.14 9.57
N SER A 72 -10.25 2.25 10.49
CA SER A 72 -11.65 2.00 10.82
C SER A 72 -12.30 3.26 11.40
N CYS A 73 -13.47 3.65 10.88
CA CYS A 73 -14.23 4.80 11.37
C CYS A 73 -15.63 4.34 11.85
N GLY A 74 -15.69 3.76 13.05
CA GLY A 74 -16.95 3.32 13.64
C GLY A 74 -16.82 2.14 14.60
N PHE A 75 -17.87 1.92 15.38
CA PHE A 75 -17.94 0.82 16.33
C PHE A 75 -17.99 -0.53 15.60
N GLU A 76 -17.06 -1.42 15.90
CA GLU A 76 -16.98 -2.77 15.32
C GLU A 76 -16.84 -2.78 13.78
N THR A 77 -16.10 -1.83 13.23
CA THR A 77 -15.83 -1.72 11.78
C THR A 77 -14.36 -1.97 11.43
N GLY A 78 -14.13 -2.46 10.21
CA GLY A 78 -12.80 -2.59 9.61
C GLY A 78 -12.45 -1.40 8.72
N CYS A 79 -11.38 -1.54 7.96
CA CYS A 79 -11.05 -0.64 6.86
C CYS A 79 -10.73 -1.43 5.60
N GLU A 80 -11.29 -0.97 4.48
CA GLU A 80 -11.16 -1.60 3.17
C GLU A 80 -11.04 -0.53 2.10
N GLY A 81 -10.09 -0.70 1.19
CA GLY A 81 -9.94 0.18 0.06
C GLY A 81 -9.06 -0.40 -1.03
N TRP A 82 -8.94 0.38 -2.09
CA TRP A 82 -8.20 0.01 -3.27
C TRP A 82 -7.59 1.22 -3.96
N MET A 83 -6.53 1.01 -4.73
CA MET A 83 -5.90 2.03 -5.57
C MET A 83 -5.49 1.46 -6.92
N THR A 84 -5.67 2.25 -7.97
CA THR A 84 -5.14 2.00 -9.31
C THR A 84 -4.09 3.04 -9.66
N TRP A 85 -2.92 2.56 -10.03
CA TRP A 85 -1.80 3.34 -10.56
C TRP A 85 -1.62 3.02 -12.03
N VAL A 86 -1.07 3.97 -12.79
CA VAL A 86 -0.80 3.81 -14.22
C VAL A 86 0.61 4.25 -14.56
N PHE A 87 1.24 3.50 -15.46
CA PHE A 87 2.40 3.97 -16.20
C PHE A 87 1.97 4.91 -17.33
N ASN A 88 2.93 5.65 -17.91
CA ASN A 88 2.68 6.55 -19.04
C ASN A 88 2.10 5.85 -20.29
N ASP A 89 2.35 4.55 -20.45
CA ASP A 89 1.81 3.75 -21.55
C ASP A 89 0.38 3.23 -21.29
N GLY A 90 -0.21 3.56 -20.13
CA GLY A 90 -1.55 3.13 -19.72
C GLY A 90 -1.59 1.77 -19.01
N THR A 91 -0.45 1.09 -18.84
CA THR A 91 -0.37 -0.15 -18.06
C THR A 91 -0.80 0.11 -16.62
N LYS A 92 -1.80 -0.64 -16.14
CA LYS A 92 -2.36 -0.50 -14.79
C LYS A 92 -1.63 -1.36 -13.77
N VAL A 93 -1.53 -0.84 -12.55
CA VAL A 93 -1.17 -1.56 -11.34
C VAL A 93 -2.30 -1.37 -10.34
N GLU A 94 -2.90 -2.47 -9.87
CA GLU A 94 -4.08 -2.44 -9.01
C GLU A 94 -3.72 -3.04 -7.65
N LEU A 95 -4.10 -2.35 -6.58
CA LEU A 95 -3.86 -2.75 -5.19
C LEU A 95 -5.19 -2.78 -4.44
N GLY A 96 -5.47 -3.85 -3.72
CA GLY A 96 -6.61 -3.96 -2.81
C GLY A 96 -6.15 -4.38 -1.43
N TYR A 97 -6.79 -3.85 -0.40
CA TYR A 97 -6.47 -4.12 1.00
C TYR A 97 -7.73 -4.04 1.87
N ASP A 98 -7.95 -5.07 2.67
CA ASP A 98 -9.06 -5.20 3.61
C ASP A 98 -8.52 -5.70 4.95
N ASN A 99 -8.84 -4.97 6.01
CA ASN A 99 -8.55 -5.30 7.40
C ASN A 99 -9.87 -5.22 8.18
N PRO A 100 -10.64 -6.33 8.19
CA PRO A 100 -11.99 -6.34 8.73
C PRO A 100 -11.96 -6.31 10.27
N TYR A 101 -13.07 -5.88 10.89
CA TYR A 101 -13.18 -5.92 12.36
C TYR A 101 -13.10 -7.35 12.90
N TYR A 102 -13.70 -8.32 12.20
CA TYR A 102 -13.60 -9.75 12.46
C TYR A 102 -13.14 -10.49 11.21
N GLY A 103 -12.21 -11.43 11.37
CA GLY A 103 -11.67 -12.24 10.28
C GLY A 103 -10.18 -12.03 10.09
N SER A 104 -9.69 -12.46 8.94
CA SER A 104 -8.30 -12.29 8.54
C SER A 104 -8.19 -11.18 7.50
N ASN A 105 -7.12 -10.41 7.58
CA ASN A 105 -6.80 -9.39 6.59
C ASN A 105 -6.66 -10.03 5.20
N SER A 106 -7.09 -9.33 4.16
CA SER A 106 -6.98 -9.78 2.78
C SER A 106 -6.37 -8.70 1.89
N TYR A 107 -5.61 -9.13 0.88
CA TYR A 107 -4.83 -8.25 0.02
C TYR A 107 -4.82 -8.79 -1.40
N SER A 108 -4.86 -7.89 -2.38
CA SER A 108 -4.67 -8.22 -3.79
C SER A 108 -3.71 -7.24 -4.45
N CYS A 109 -2.94 -7.73 -5.42
CA CYS A 109 -2.14 -6.88 -6.29
C CYS A 109 -2.00 -7.50 -7.67
N SER A 110 -2.12 -6.69 -8.72
CA SER A 110 -1.94 -7.10 -10.11
C SER A 110 -1.21 -6.00 -10.90
N VAL A 111 -0.57 -6.40 -12.01
CA VAL A 111 -0.05 -5.48 -13.01
C VAL A 111 -0.46 -5.98 -14.39
N GLY A 112 -1.00 -5.09 -15.22
CA GLY A 112 -1.56 -5.40 -16.54
C GLY A 112 -0.53 -5.71 -17.63
N SER A 113 0.68 -6.13 -17.28
CA SER A 113 1.78 -6.39 -18.21
C SER A 113 2.71 -7.48 -17.70
N SER A 114 3.21 -8.30 -18.62
CA SER A 114 4.22 -9.33 -18.33
C SER A 114 5.65 -8.79 -18.23
N SER A 115 5.87 -7.49 -18.47
CA SER A 115 7.18 -6.83 -18.30
C SER A 115 7.48 -6.48 -16.83
N TYR A 116 6.49 -6.62 -15.96
CA TYR A 116 6.58 -6.29 -14.55
C TYR A 116 6.05 -7.44 -13.69
N THR A 117 6.43 -7.43 -12.42
CA THR A 117 5.86 -8.28 -11.37
C THR A 117 5.53 -7.44 -10.15
N ILE A 118 4.48 -7.81 -9.42
CA ILE A 118 4.14 -7.16 -8.16
C ILE A 118 4.00 -8.20 -7.06
N ASN A 119 4.65 -7.93 -5.93
CA ASN A 119 4.62 -8.79 -4.75
C ASN A 119 4.09 -8.02 -3.54
N ARG A 120 3.49 -8.76 -2.61
CA ARG A 120 2.93 -8.24 -1.36
C ARG A 120 3.59 -8.91 -0.15
N GLU A 121 3.98 -8.12 0.83
CA GLU A 121 4.59 -8.56 2.09
C GLU A 121 3.94 -7.86 3.31
N GLY A 122 3.98 -8.49 4.49
CA GLY A 122 3.43 -7.92 5.73
C GLY A 122 1.91 -8.03 5.81
N GLY A 123 1.24 -7.08 6.46
CA GLY A 123 -0.23 -7.02 6.51
C GLY A 123 -0.90 -7.85 7.60
N ASP A 124 -0.17 -8.30 8.62
CA ASP A 124 -0.78 -9.03 9.75
C ASP A 124 -1.09 -8.09 10.92
N GLY A 125 -2.11 -8.43 11.72
CA GLY A 125 -2.49 -7.68 12.93
C GLY A 125 -3.58 -6.63 12.70
N ASN A 126 -3.96 -5.95 13.78
CA ASN A 126 -5.08 -5.00 13.79
C ASN A 126 -4.68 -3.65 13.17
N VAL A 127 -3.54 -3.11 13.56
CA VAL A 127 -2.90 -1.94 12.95
C VAL A 127 -1.68 -2.46 12.22
N THR A 128 -1.69 -2.44 10.90
CA THR A 128 -0.74 -3.20 10.11
C THR A 128 -0.08 -2.42 8.99
N LEU A 129 1.15 -2.82 8.67
CA LEU A 129 1.91 -2.35 7.52
C LEU A 129 1.89 -3.42 6.43
N VAL A 130 1.32 -3.09 5.27
CA VAL A 130 1.46 -3.89 4.05
C VAL A 130 2.39 -3.20 3.08
N LYS A 131 3.30 -3.97 2.49
CA LYS A 131 4.25 -3.52 1.47
C LYS A 131 3.87 -4.13 0.14
N PHE A 132 3.70 -3.29 -0.87
CA PHE A 132 3.63 -3.72 -2.27
C PHE A 132 4.92 -3.33 -2.97
N ILE A 133 5.50 -4.24 -3.74
CA ILE A 133 6.77 -4.02 -4.45
C ILE A 133 6.58 -4.37 -5.91
N LEU A 134 6.55 -3.34 -6.75
CA LEU A 134 6.51 -3.48 -8.20
C LEU A 134 7.93 -3.54 -8.76
N ASN A 135 8.26 -4.61 -9.47
CA ASN A 135 9.57 -4.84 -10.07
C ASN A 135 9.45 -4.91 -11.59
N GLN A 136 10.51 -4.49 -12.26
CA GLN A 136 10.71 -4.73 -13.67
C GLN A 136 11.41 -6.09 -13.87
N ASN A 137 10.96 -6.86 -14.87
CA ASN A 137 11.53 -8.16 -15.20
C ASN A 137 12.86 -8.05 -15.96
#